data_AF-A0A9X4E561-F1
#
_entry.id   AF-A0A9X4E561-F1
#
_cell.length_a   1.000
_cell.length_b   1.000
_cell.length_c   1.000
_cell.angle_alpha   90.00
_cell.angle_beta   90.00
_cell.angle_gamma   90.00
#
_symmetry.space_group_name_H-M   'P 1'
#
loop_
_entity.id
_entity.type
_entity.pdbx_description
1 polymer ?
#
loop_
_entity_poly.entity_id
_entity_poly.type
_entity_poly.pdbx_seq_one_letter_code
_entity_poly.pdbx_strand_id
1 'polypeptide(L)'
;MPSSSIPNSPISLTVPLAATALPAPAAQVPALARSAAHAALSVRLACGRLAQGQGQAALDELVETAAPALEQTLEGIGRLEAALDAYGRTGEADLRPAATLRVRVEAAASLLKQADVLARAGLSEEAGDSREAALWTLERGLALVPPFSPIEAASGLQAMPNRPVPAGTPRSVPIRPLPSALGQGLNGA
;
A
#
# COMPACT_ATOMS: atom_id res chain seq x y z
N MET A 1 -8.93 -41.00 -57.65
CA MET A 1 -9.44 -40.35 -56.43
C MET A 1 -9.23 -38.85 -56.55
N PRO A 2 -10.27 -38.05 -56.82
CA PRO A 2 -10.13 -36.59 -56.84
C PRO A 2 -10.24 -35.98 -55.44
N SER A 3 -9.38 -34.99 -55.20
CA SER A 3 -9.20 -34.23 -53.96
C SER A 3 -10.45 -33.42 -53.61
N SER A 4 -10.91 -33.55 -52.37
CA SER A 4 -11.94 -32.70 -51.78
C SER A 4 -11.28 -31.52 -51.06
N SER A 5 -11.49 -30.32 -51.56
CA SER A 5 -11.01 -29.06 -51.01
C SER A 5 -11.92 -28.64 -49.84
N ILE A 6 -11.36 -28.59 -48.63
CA ILE A 6 -12.01 -27.99 -47.46
C ILE A 6 -11.69 -26.49 -47.46
N PRO A 7 -12.68 -25.58 -47.44
CA PRO A 7 -12.42 -24.15 -47.32
C PRO A 7 -11.96 -23.82 -45.90
N ASN A 8 -10.71 -23.38 -45.79
CA ASN A 8 -10.11 -22.91 -44.55
C ASN A 8 -10.75 -21.55 -44.19
N SER A 9 -11.77 -21.56 -43.34
CA SER A 9 -12.34 -20.34 -42.79
C SER A 9 -11.39 -19.80 -41.70
N PRO A 10 -10.92 -18.56 -41.76
CA PRO A 10 -10.13 -18.00 -40.66
C PRO A 10 -11.03 -17.91 -39.43
N ILE A 11 -10.61 -18.60 -38.36
CA ILE A 11 -11.22 -18.48 -37.04
C ILE A 11 -11.04 -17.04 -36.59
N SER A 12 -12.10 -16.24 -36.73
CA SER A 12 -12.20 -14.94 -36.08
C SER A 12 -12.28 -15.20 -34.57
N LEU A 13 -11.14 -15.08 -33.90
CA LEU A 13 -11.07 -14.96 -32.44
C LEU A 13 -11.63 -13.59 -32.04
N THR A 14 -12.94 -13.41 -32.17
CA THR A 14 -13.65 -12.40 -31.39
C THR A 14 -13.74 -12.90 -29.97
N VAL A 15 -12.69 -12.66 -29.19
CA VAL A 15 -12.83 -12.56 -27.74
C VAL A 15 -13.77 -11.38 -27.52
N PRO A 16 -14.97 -11.56 -26.93
CA PRO A 16 -15.68 -10.42 -26.41
C PRO A 16 -14.83 -9.96 -25.24
N LEU A 17 -14.02 -8.93 -25.48
CA LEU A 17 -13.48 -8.11 -24.41
C LEU A 17 -14.70 -7.46 -23.78
N ALA A 18 -15.33 -8.17 -22.84
CA ALA A 18 -16.24 -7.58 -21.89
C ALA A 18 -15.38 -6.64 -21.06
N ALA A 19 -15.18 -5.43 -21.58
CA ALA A 19 -14.79 -4.29 -20.80
C ALA A 19 -15.92 -4.10 -19.79
N THR A 20 -15.77 -4.73 -18.63
CA THR A 20 -16.40 -4.27 -17.40
C THR A 20 -15.95 -2.83 -17.25
N ALA A 21 -16.78 -1.91 -17.78
CA ALA A 21 -16.54 -0.49 -17.66
C ALA A 21 -16.43 -0.20 -16.16
N LEU A 22 -15.22 0.13 -15.70
CA LEU A 22 -15.03 0.58 -14.33
C LEU A 22 -16.07 1.68 -14.08
N PRO A 23 -16.77 1.67 -12.94
CA PRO A 23 -17.72 2.72 -12.64
C PRO A 23 -16.99 4.07 -12.74
N ALA A 24 -17.65 5.08 -13.34
CA ALA A 24 -17.06 6.38 -13.64
C ALA A 24 -16.24 7.03 -12.49
N PRO A 25 -16.56 6.82 -11.19
CA PRO A 25 -15.73 7.30 -10.10
C PRO A 25 -14.46 6.45 -9.89
N ALA A 26 -14.50 5.12 -10.01
CA ALA A 26 -13.32 4.26 -9.86
C ALA A 26 -12.23 4.53 -10.91
N ALA A 27 -12.60 5.09 -12.06
CA ALA A 27 -11.66 5.59 -13.08
C ALA A 27 -10.78 6.77 -12.60
N GLN A 28 -11.12 7.40 -11.47
CA GLN A 28 -10.35 8.52 -10.89
C GLN A 28 -9.19 8.06 -10.00
N VAL A 29 -9.19 6.79 -9.55
CA VAL A 29 -8.14 6.24 -8.67
C VAL A 29 -6.73 6.39 -9.27
N PRO A 30 -6.48 6.12 -10.57
CA PRO A 30 -5.17 6.35 -11.18
C PRO A 30 -4.73 7.82 -11.20
N ALA A 31 -5.67 8.78 -11.22
CA ALA A 31 -5.32 10.20 -11.14
C ALA A 31 -4.88 10.56 -9.71
N LEU A 32 -5.60 10.07 -8.69
CA LEU A 32 -5.24 10.25 -7.28
C LEU A 32 -3.89 9.60 -6.96
N ALA A 33 -3.63 8.40 -7.52
CA ALA A 33 -2.34 7.73 -7.39
C ALA A 33 -1.20 8.56 -8.00
N ARG A 34 -1.43 9.25 -9.12
CA ARG A 34 -0.41 10.14 -9.72
C ARG A 34 -0.09 11.33 -8.82
N SER A 35 -1.08 11.91 -8.15
CA SER A 35 -0.86 12.97 -7.17
C SER A 35 -0.06 12.47 -5.95
N ALA A 36 -0.38 11.29 -5.42
CA ALA A 36 0.42 10.66 -4.36
C ALA A 36 1.86 10.35 -4.81
N ALA A 37 2.06 9.94 -6.06
CA ALA A 37 3.39 9.71 -6.63
C ALA A 37 4.20 11.01 -6.74
N HIS A 38 3.56 12.12 -7.09
CA HIS A 38 4.20 13.43 -7.09
C HIS A 38 4.65 13.84 -5.69
N ALA A 39 3.82 13.62 -4.67
CA ALA A 39 4.22 13.84 -3.28
C ALA A 39 5.42 12.97 -2.87
N ALA A 40 5.41 11.67 -3.22
CA ALA A 40 6.52 10.77 -2.93
C ALA A 40 7.84 11.21 -3.58
N LEU A 41 7.80 11.68 -4.84
CA LEU A 41 8.98 12.23 -5.52
C LEU A 41 9.51 13.49 -4.82
N SER A 42 8.61 14.36 -4.36
CA SER A 42 8.96 15.59 -3.65
C SER A 42 9.61 15.29 -2.29
N VAL A 43 9.07 14.31 -1.54
CA VAL A 43 9.69 13.82 -0.30
C VAL A 43 11.09 13.25 -0.57
N ARG A 44 11.25 12.45 -1.63
CA ARG A 44 12.57 11.90 -1.99
C ARG A 44 13.57 12.98 -2.35
N LEU A 45 13.14 14.00 -3.10
CA LEU A 45 13.97 15.18 -3.41
C LEU A 45 14.39 15.91 -2.13
N ALA A 46 13.46 16.15 -1.22
CA ALA A 46 13.75 16.79 0.07
C ALA A 46 14.77 15.98 0.89
N CYS A 47 14.62 14.65 0.98
CA CYS A 47 15.60 13.78 1.64
C CYS A 47 17.00 13.89 1.00
N GLY A 48 17.06 13.90 -0.34
CA GLY A 48 18.32 14.09 -1.06
C GLY A 48 18.97 15.45 -0.78
N ARG A 49 18.17 16.52 -0.72
CA ARG A 49 18.63 17.87 -0.37
C ARG A 49 19.12 17.94 1.08
N LEU A 50 18.44 17.29 2.03
CA LEU A 50 18.90 17.20 3.43
C LEU A 50 20.25 16.51 3.56
N ALA A 51 20.45 15.39 2.84
CA ALA A 51 21.73 14.69 2.81
C ALA A 51 22.87 15.55 2.24
N GLN A 52 22.54 16.55 1.41
CA GLN A 52 23.48 17.52 0.84
C GLN A 52 23.66 18.78 1.71
N GLY A 53 23.05 18.83 2.90
CA GLY A 53 23.09 20.02 3.77
C GLY A 53 22.20 21.17 3.31
N GLN A 54 21.34 20.97 2.30
CA GLN A 54 20.42 21.98 1.77
C GLN A 54 19.10 22.00 2.56
N GLY A 55 19.20 22.25 3.87
CA GLY A 55 18.07 22.15 4.80
C GLY A 55 16.88 23.03 4.44
N GLN A 56 17.12 24.29 4.08
CA GLN A 56 16.03 25.22 3.71
C GLN A 56 15.32 24.76 2.43
N ALA A 57 16.07 24.46 1.36
CA ALA A 57 15.49 23.99 0.10
C ALA A 57 14.75 22.64 0.23
N ALA A 58 15.12 21.82 1.22
CA ALA A 58 14.38 20.61 1.55
C ALA A 58 13.08 20.92 2.31
N LEU A 59 13.12 21.85 3.26
CA LEU A 59 11.93 22.30 3.97
C LEU A 59 10.92 22.95 3.03
N ASP A 60 11.38 23.81 2.12
CA ASP A 60 10.54 24.46 1.12
C ASP A 60 9.85 23.38 0.25
N GLU A 61 10.58 22.37 -0.21
CA GLU A 61 10.00 21.25 -0.98
C GLU A 61 8.94 20.47 -0.20
N LEU A 62 9.18 20.22 1.09
CA LEU A 62 8.25 19.48 1.94
C LEU A 62 6.96 20.29 2.21
N VAL A 63 7.11 21.58 2.48
CA VAL A 63 6.01 22.47 2.89
C VAL A 63 5.23 23.00 1.71
N GLU A 64 5.90 23.38 0.62
CA GLU A 64 5.27 24.01 -0.55
C GLU A 64 4.78 22.98 -1.58
N THR A 65 5.38 21.79 -1.65
CA THR A 65 5.02 20.77 -2.64
C THR A 65 4.43 19.51 -1.99
N ALA A 66 5.19 18.84 -1.13
CA ALA A 66 4.82 17.49 -0.67
C ALA A 66 3.56 17.49 0.20
N ALA A 67 3.51 18.33 1.23
CA ALA A 67 2.36 18.38 2.14
C ALA A 67 1.05 18.81 1.41
N PRO A 68 1.02 19.88 0.61
CA PRO A 68 -0.16 20.24 -0.16
C PRO A 68 -0.62 19.16 -1.14
N ALA A 69 0.31 18.45 -1.78
CA ALA A 69 -0.02 17.35 -2.68
C ALA A 69 -0.67 16.17 -1.95
N LEU A 70 -0.20 15.83 -0.74
CA LEU A 70 -0.81 14.79 0.10
C LEU A 70 -2.22 15.21 0.55
N GLU A 71 -2.40 16.45 1.00
CA GLU A 71 -3.71 16.98 1.42
C GLU A 71 -4.73 16.96 0.27
N GLN A 72 -4.35 17.49 -0.90
CA GLN A 72 -5.20 17.45 -2.09
C GLN A 72 -5.55 16.01 -2.50
N THR A 73 -4.62 15.07 -2.33
CA THR A 73 -4.88 13.66 -2.60
C THR A 73 -5.91 13.08 -1.63
N LEU A 74 -5.78 13.35 -0.33
CA LEU A 74 -6.74 12.90 0.69
C LEU A 74 -8.13 13.47 0.47
N GLU A 75 -8.23 14.76 0.15
CA GLU A 75 -9.51 15.38 -0.21
C GLU A 75 -10.12 14.75 -1.46
N GLY A 76 -9.29 14.47 -2.47
CA GLY A 76 -9.71 13.81 -3.70
C GLY A 76 -10.24 12.40 -3.43
N ILE A 77 -9.58 11.64 -2.56
CA ILE A 77 -10.04 10.32 -2.13
C ILE A 77 -11.35 10.43 -1.35
N GLY A 78 -11.48 11.38 -0.43
CA GLY A 78 -12.72 11.58 0.32
C GLY A 78 -13.92 11.95 -0.57
N ARG A 79 -13.71 12.79 -1.59
CA ARG A 79 -14.74 13.11 -2.61
C ARG A 79 -15.11 11.87 -3.44
N LEU A 80 -14.13 11.05 -3.78
CA LEU A 80 -14.34 9.80 -4.51
C LEU A 80 -15.16 8.80 -3.68
N GLU A 81 -14.80 8.60 -2.41
CA GLU A 81 -15.53 7.71 -1.49
C GLU A 81 -16.98 8.17 -1.32
N ALA A 82 -17.20 9.47 -1.07
CA ALA A 82 -18.55 10.04 -0.96
C ALA A 82 -19.38 9.87 -2.24
N ALA A 83 -18.75 10.01 -3.42
CA ALA A 83 -19.41 9.76 -4.69
C ALA A 83 -19.78 8.26 -4.82
N LEU A 84 -18.86 7.34 -4.53
CA LEU A 84 -19.10 5.89 -4.62
C LEU A 84 -20.21 5.45 -3.66
N ASP A 85 -20.24 5.97 -2.44
CA ASP A 85 -21.32 5.72 -1.46
C ASP A 85 -22.69 6.19 -1.99
N ALA A 86 -22.73 7.37 -2.62
CA ALA A 86 -23.98 7.91 -3.21
C ALA A 86 -24.49 7.08 -4.41
N TYR A 87 -23.62 6.36 -5.12
CA TYR A 87 -23.99 5.49 -6.24
C TYR A 87 -24.52 4.11 -5.82
N GLY A 88 -24.41 3.74 -4.54
CA GLY A 88 -25.17 2.65 -3.91
C GLY A 88 -24.95 1.22 -4.45
N ARG A 89 -23.97 1.00 -5.34
CA ARG A 89 -23.66 -0.32 -5.95
C ARG A 89 -22.18 -0.47 -6.32
N THR A 90 -21.26 -0.08 -5.44
CA THR A 90 -19.83 -0.33 -5.66
C THR A 90 -19.41 -1.55 -4.87
N GLY A 91 -18.83 -2.55 -5.55
CA GLY A 91 -18.31 -3.73 -4.88
C GLY A 91 -17.09 -3.36 -4.03
N GLU A 92 -16.84 -4.09 -2.95
CA GLU A 92 -15.66 -3.90 -2.09
C GLU A 92 -14.33 -3.87 -2.88
N ALA A 93 -14.28 -4.61 -3.99
CA ALA A 93 -13.13 -4.66 -4.89
C ALA A 93 -12.82 -3.31 -5.57
N ASP A 94 -13.83 -2.46 -5.83
CA ASP A 94 -13.64 -1.15 -6.48
C ASP A 94 -13.13 -0.10 -5.49
N LEU A 95 -13.49 -0.25 -4.21
CA LEU A 95 -13.11 0.68 -3.13
C LEU A 95 -11.75 0.35 -2.52
N ARG A 96 -11.33 -0.91 -2.55
CA ARG A 96 -10.10 -1.37 -1.90
C ARG A 96 -8.84 -0.60 -2.33
N PRO A 97 -8.61 -0.26 -3.61
CA PRO A 97 -7.44 0.52 -4.00
C PRO A 97 -7.49 1.96 -3.47
N ALA A 98 -8.65 2.60 -3.48
CA ALA A 98 -8.84 3.96 -2.95
C ALA A 98 -8.64 4.01 -1.43
N ALA A 99 -9.25 3.08 -0.70
CA ALA A 99 -9.10 2.94 0.75
C ALA A 99 -7.66 2.62 1.15
N THR A 100 -6.98 1.74 0.39
CA THR A 100 -5.57 1.43 0.61
C THR A 100 -4.70 2.66 0.40
N LEU A 101 -4.92 3.39 -0.70
CA LEU A 101 -4.19 4.63 -0.97
C LEU A 101 -4.41 5.66 0.13
N ARG A 102 -5.65 5.81 0.60
CA ARG A 102 -6.03 6.71 1.71
C ARG A 102 -5.20 6.44 2.95
N VAL A 103 -5.26 5.21 3.48
CA VAL A 103 -4.54 4.83 4.71
C VAL A 103 -3.04 5.09 4.59
N ARG A 104 -2.47 4.83 3.42
CA ARG A 104 -1.04 5.04 3.16
C ARG A 104 -0.67 6.51 3.09
N VAL A 105 -1.49 7.33 2.43
CA VAL A 105 -1.29 8.78 2.35
C VAL A 105 -1.48 9.43 3.73
N GLU A 106 -2.48 9.02 4.51
CA GLU A 106 -2.71 9.50 5.88
C GLU A 106 -1.52 9.15 6.79
N ALA A 107 -1.05 7.90 6.74
CA ALA A 107 0.11 7.47 7.52
C ALA A 107 1.38 8.23 7.13
N ALA A 108 1.63 8.42 5.83
CA ALA A 108 2.78 9.19 5.36
C ALA A 108 2.71 10.67 5.77
N ALA A 109 1.54 11.31 5.67
CA ALA A 109 1.33 12.67 6.12
C ALA A 109 1.58 12.81 7.64
N SER A 110 1.14 11.83 8.44
CA SER A 110 1.40 11.79 9.87
C SER A 110 2.90 11.66 10.18
N LEU A 111 3.61 10.79 9.47
CA LEU A 111 5.05 10.60 9.62
C LEU A 111 5.85 11.86 9.24
N LEU A 112 5.44 12.58 8.20
CA LEU A 112 6.07 13.85 7.83
C LEU A 112 5.83 14.94 8.88
N LYS A 113 4.63 15.01 9.47
CA LYS A 113 4.36 15.91 10.60
C LYS A 113 5.22 15.55 11.81
N GLN A 114 5.36 14.27 12.12
CA GLN A 114 6.25 13.80 13.19
C GLN A 114 7.72 14.16 12.89
N ALA A 115 8.18 13.99 11.65
CA ALA A 115 9.52 14.36 11.23
C ALA A 115 9.80 15.86 11.40
N ASP A 116 8.83 16.72 11.10
CA ASP A 116 8.96 18.17 11.33
C ASP A 116 9.08 18.49 12.83
N VAL A 117 8.24 17.87 13.68
CA VAL A 117 8.32 18.03 15.14
C VAL A 117 9.70 17.57 15.67
N LEU A 118 10.19 16.41 15.23
CA LEU A 118 11.50 15.88 15.61
C LEU A 118 12.65 16.80 15.15
N ALA A 119 12.59 17.29 13.91
CA ALA A 119 13.59 18.20 13.38
C ALA A 119 13.66 19.51 14.18
N ARG A 120 12.51 20.08 14.55
CA ARG A 120 12.44 21.27 15.41
C ARG A 120 12.96 21.02 16.82
N ALA A 121 12.86 19.79 17.32
CA ALA A 121 13.42 19.37 18.59
C ALA A 121 14.94 19.10 18.52
N GLY A 122 15.58 19.24 17.35
CA GLY A 122 16.99 18.94 17.16
C GLY A 122 17.31 17.46 16.98
N LEU A 123 16.28 16.60 16.89
CA LEU A 123 16.40 15.15 16.69
C LEU A 123 16.48 14.84 15.19
N SER A 124 17.63 15.17 14.59
CA SER A 124 17.79 15.15 13.13
C SER A 124 17.81 13.74 12.53
N GLU A 125 18.30 12.75 13.27
CA GLU A 125 18.39 11.35 12.82
C GLU A 125 16.99 10.72 12.81
N GLU A 126 16.24 10.86 13.91
CA GLU A 126 14.86 10.35 14.03
C GLU A 126 13.90 11.07 13.07
N ALA A 127 14.15 12.37 12.81
CA ALA A 127 13.43 13.09 11.76
C ALA A 127 13.77 12.54 10.36
N GLY A 128 15.00 12.12 10.12
CA GLY A 128 15.42 11.42 8.92
C GLY A 128 14.68 10.09 8.75
N ASP A 129 14.72 9.24 9.78
CA ASP A 129 14.04 7.94 9.80
C ASP A 129 12.54 8.09 9.55
N SER A 130 11.91 9.09 10.16
CA SER A 130 10.48 9.36 9.98
C SER A 130 10.14 9.77 8.53
N ARG A 131 11.02 10.53 7.85
CA ARG A 131 10.84 10.89 6.43
C ARG A 131 11.05 9.69 5.52
N GLU A 132 12.04 8.85 5.81
CA GLU A 132 12.28 7.61 5.06
C GLU A 132 11.10 6.65 5.21
N ALA A 133 10.57 6.49 6.42
CA ALA A 133 9.36 5.71 6.68
C ALA A 133 8.14 6.26 5.94
N ALA A 134 7.98 7.59 5.88
CA ALA A 134 6.91 8.23 5.09
C ALA A 134 7.05 7.90 3.59
N LEU A 135 8.25 8.03 3.03
CA LEU A 135 8.54 7.71 1.63
C LEU A 135 8.25 6.23 1.34
N TRP A 136 8.76 5.32 2.17
CA TRP A 136 8.52 3.89 2.03
C TRP A 136 7.02 3.56 2.08
N THR A 137 6.27 4.21 2.97
CA THR A 137 4.81 4.04 3.10
C THR A 137 4.07 4.46 1.83
N LEU A 138 4.45 5.60 1.24
CA LEU A 138 3.87 6.07 -0.02
C LEU A 138 4.18 5.11 -1.17
N GLU A 139 5.43 4.68 -1.31
CA GLU A 139 5.84 3.77 -2.38
C GLU A 139 5.13 2.42 -2.30
N ARG A 140 4.97 1.87 -1.08
CA ARG A 140 4.20 0.63 -0.87
C ARG A 140 2.72 0.82 -1.18
N GLY A 141 2.15 1.99 -0.88
CA GLY A 141 0.76 2.30 -1.23
C GLY A 141 0.56 2.40 -2.74
N LEU A 142 1.47 3.11 -3.42
CA LEU A 142 1.43 3.30 -4.87
C LEU A 142 1.60 1.98 -5.63
N ALA A 143 2.48 1.08 -5.17
CA ALA A 143 2.67 -0.25 -5.78
C ALA A 143 1.41 -1.14 -5.76
N LEU A 144 0.36 -0.77 -5.03
CA LEU A 144 -0.91 -1.50 -4.97
C LEU A 144 -1.99 -0.88 -5.89
N VAL A 145 -1.68 0.22 -6.58
CA VAL A 145 -2.65 0.99 -7.36
C VAL A 145 -2.16 1.16 -8.81
N PRO A 146 -2.94 0.74 -9.83
CA PRO A 146 -2.60 1.02 -11.23
C PRO A 146 -2.48 2.54 -11.49
N PRO A 147 -1.51 2.98 -12.34
CA PRO A 147 -0.58 2.19 -13.14
C PRO A 147 0.75 1.86 -12.43
N PHE A 148 0.91 2.24 -11.16
CA PHE A 148 2.15 2.07 -10.41
C PHE A 148 2.34 0.67 -9.85
N SER A 149 1.27 -0.14 -9.86
CA SER A 149 1.38 -1.56 -9.67
C SER A 149 2.40 -2.12 -10.66
N PRO A 150 3.45 -2.84 -10.19
CA PRO A 150 4.32 -3.55 -11.10
C PRO A 150 3.45 -4.45 -11.98
N ILE A 151 3.75 -4.46 -13.29
CA ILE A 151 3.04 -5.25 -14.29
C ILE A 151 3.41 -6.73 -14.07
N GLU A 152 2.86 -7.33 -13.02
CA GLU A 152 2.44 -8.74 -13.03
C GLU A 152 0.92 -8.83 -13.29
N ALA A 153 0.32 -7.75 -13.80
CA ALA A 153 -1.07 -7.69 -14.19
C ALA A 153 -1.22 -8.05 -15.68
N ALA A 154 -1.49 -9.34 -15.96
CA ALA A 154 -2.43 -9.82 -17.01
C ALA A 154 -2.19 -11.27 -17.50
N SER A 155 -1.44 -12.14 -16.81
CA SER A 155 -1.43 -13.58 -17.16
C SER A 155 -1.20 -14.46 -15.95
N GLY A 156 -2.29 -14.93 -15.37
CA GLY A 156 -2.28 -16.05 -14.43
C GLY A 156 -2.79 -15.67 -13.05
N LEU A 157 -4.06 -15.99 -12.82
CA LEU A 157 -4.42 -16.78 -11.64
C LEU A 157 -3.52 -18.03 -11.60
N GLN A 158 -2.25 -17.88 -11.29
CA GLN A 158 -1.42 -18.96 -10.78
C GLN A 158 -1.59 -18.86 -9.29
N ALA A 159 -2.45 -19.75 -8.78
CA ALA A 159 -2.59 -20.06 -7.37
C ALA A 159 -1.22 -19.95 -6.70
N MET A 160 -1.15 -19.23 -5.58
CA MET A 160 -0.05 -19.41 -4.65
C MET A 160 0.19 -20.92 -4.53
N PRO A 161 1.39 -21.45 -4.83
CA PRO A 161 1.68 -22.81 -4.44
C PRO A 161 1.55 -22.83 -2.92
N ASN A 162 0.58 -23.60 -2.42
CA ASN A 162 0.47 -23.95 -1.01
C ASN A 162 1.88 -24.36 -0.58
N ARG A 163 2.58 -23.47 0.14
CA ARG A 163 3.86 -23.81 0.72
C ARG A 163 3.55 -24.94 1.68
N PRO A 164 4.08 -26.16 1.49
CA PRO A 164 3.86 -27.21 2.46
C PRO A 164 4.41 -26.69 3.78
N VAL A 165 3.52 -26.54 4.76
CA VAL A 165 3.93 -26.44 6.15
C VAL A 165 4.78 -27.68 6.37
N PRO A 166 6.08 -27.57 6.74
CA PRO A 166 6.79 -28.76 7.14
C PRO A 166 5.95 -29.38 8.25
N ALA A 167 5.54 -30.64 8.05
CA ALA A 167 4.94 -31.45 9.09
C ALA A 167 6.01 -31.65 10.17
N GLY A 168 6.25 -30.60 10.95
CA GLY A 168 6.85 -30.69 12.25
C GLY A 168 5.85 -31.49 13.05
N THR A 169 6.20 -32.74 13.30
CA THR A 169 5.69 -33.51 14.42
C THR A 169 5.40 -32.56 15.59
N PRO A 170 4.23 -32.65 16.24
CA PRO A 170 4.05 -31.92 17.48
C PRO A 170 5.13 -32.44 18.44
N ARG A 171 6.21 -31.68 18.62
CA ARG A 171 7.05 -31.83 19.79
C ARG A 171 6.15 -31.37 20.92
N SER A 172 5.52 -32.36 21.55
CA SER A 172 4.98 -32.26 22.89
C SER A 172 5.99 -31.49 23.70
N VAL A 173 5.70 -30.23 23.99
CA VAL A 173 6.36 -29.54 25.07
C VAL A 173 5.91 -30.33 26.31
N PRO A 174 6.80 -31.02 27.04
CA PRO A 174 6.40 -31.50 28.34
C PRO A 174 6.03 -30.26 29.14
N ILE A 175 4.74 -30.09 29.44
CA ILE A 175 4.28 -29.21 30.50
C ILE A 175 5.03 -29.70 31.72
N ARG A 176 6.08 -28.98 32.08
CA ARG A 176 6.85 -29.27 33.28
C ARG A 176 5.87 -29.06 34.43
N PRO A 177 5.50 -30.10 35.20
CA PRO A 177 4.67 -29.88 36.36
C PRO A 177 5.42 -28.93 37.30
N LEU A 178 4.72 -27.93 37.84
CA LEU A 178 5.23 -27.13 38.95
C LEU A 178 5.74 -28.10 40.03
N PRO A 179 6.95 -27.91 40.58
CA PRO A 179 7.30 -28.59 41.81
C PRO A 179 6.44 -28.02 42.94
N SER A 180 5.30 -28.66 43.19
CA SER A 180 4.58 -28.62 44.46
C SER A 180 5.43 -29.35 45.51
N ALA A 181 6.48 -28.70 46.02
CA ALA A 181 7.20 -29.12 47.22
C ALA A 181 8.17 -28.03 47.70
N LEU A 182 7.62 -26.97 48.29
CA LEU A 182 8.19 -26.40 49.51
C LEU A 182 7.05 -26.40 50.52
N GLY A 183 6.84 -27.58 51.10
CA GLY A 183 6.15 -27.68 52.38
C GLY A 183 7.08 -27.14 53.46
N GLN A 184 6.47 -26.39 54.40
CA GLN A 184 6.87 -26.02 55.77
C GLN A 184 6.65 -24.50 55.97
N GLY A 185 5.73 -24.02 56.81
CA GLY A 185 4.90 -24.70 57.79
C GLY A 185 3.54 -24.04 57.91
N LEU A 186 2.56 -24.88 58.21
CA LEU A 186 1.37 -24.50 58.94
C LEU A 186 1.79 -24.05 60.35
N ASN A 187 1.28 -22.89 60.76
CA ASN A 187 0.97 -22.46 62.13
C ASN A 187 2.06 -22.54 63.21
N GLY A 188 2.21 -21.43 63.95
CA GLY A 188 2.79 -21.49 65.28
C GLY A 188 1.86 -22.25 66.25
N ALA A 189 2.49 -23.00 67.16
CA ALA A 189 1.93 -23.92 68.17
C ALA A 189 1.71 -25.37 67.70
#